data_AF-A0A2D5UVN0-F1
#
_entry.id   AF-A0A2D5UVN0-F1
#
_cell.length_a   1.000
_cell.length_b   1.000
_cell.length_c   1.000
_cell.angle_alpha   90.00
_cell.angle_beta   90.00
_cell.angle_gamma   90.00
#
_symmetry.space_group_name_H-M   'P 1'
#
loop_
_entity.id
_entity.type
_entity.pdbx_description
1 polymer ?
#
loop_
_entity_poly.entity_id
_entity_poly.type
_entity_poly.pdbx_seq_one_letter_code
_entity_poly.pdbx_strand_id
1 'polypeptide(L)'
;PEGHITVPCREHEGARQRGNPVILPASAAQTVLDGGINLGCRGLLDREPGLLHVFETDRDGFFVDMDTPDSYADVLADAAKYLPAGSERRHPEWN
;
A
#
# COMPACT_ATOMS: atom_id res chain seq x y z
N PRO A 1 20.39 -11.24 7.40
CA PRO A 1 20.06 -9.82 7.10
C PRO A 1 19.05 -9.31 8.15
N GLU A 2 19.43 -8.29 8.92
CA GLU A 2 18.69 -7.79 10.10
C GLU A 2 17.61 -6.73 9.77
N GLY A 3 17.46 -6.38 8.48
CA GLY A 3 16.30 -5.62 8.00
C GLY A 3 15.14 -6.55 7.66
N HIS A 4 14.05 -6.47 8.42
CA HIS A 4 12.95 -7.45 8.38
C HIS A 4 11.63 -6.91 7.81
N ILE A 5 11.62 -5.66 7.34
CA ILE A 5 10.39 -4.98 6.96
C ILE A 5 10.25 -4.98 5.44
N THR A 6 9.25 -5.68 4.92
CA THR A 6 9.02 -5.72 3.47
C THR A 6 8.01 -4.66 3.06
N VAL A 7 8.39 -3.86 2.06
CA VAL A 7 7.52 -2.85 1.45
C VAL A 7 7.56 -2.91 -0.08
N PRO A 8 6.39 -2.85 -0.75
CA PRO A 8 6.31 -2.62 -2.19
C PRO A 8 6.91 -1.26 -2.56
N CYS A 9 7.66 -1.19 -3.65
CA CYS A 9 8.19 0.07 -4.19
C CYS A 9 8.10 0.10 -5.72
N ARG A 10 8.01 1.30 -6.28
CA ARG A 10 8.18 1.60 -7.71
C ARG A 10 8.85 2.96 -7.90
N GLU A 11 9.45 3.18 -9.06
CA GLU A 11 9.77 4.53 -9.54
C GLU A 11 8.50 5.14 -10.17
N HIS A 12 8.11 6.33 -9.72
CA HIS A 12 6.95 7.05 -10.26
C HIS A 12 7.26 8.55 -10.28
N GLU A 13 7.06 9.20 -11.43
CA GLU A 13 7.35 10.64 -11.62
C GLU A 13 8.78 11.06 -11.22
N GLY A 14 9.75 10.17 -11.38
CA GLY A 14 11.16 10.44 -11.05
C GLY A 14 11.49 10.36 -9.56
N ALA A 15 10.58 9.84 -8.74
CA ALA A 15 10.81 9.56 -7.33
C ALA A 15 10.38 8.14 -6.95
N ARG A 16 11.06 7.59 -5.95
CA ARG A 16 10.70 6.30 -5.37
C ARG A 16 9.40 6.44 -4.59
N GLN A 17 8.37 5.71 -5.04
CA GLN A 17 7.09 5.58 -4.37
C GLN A 17 7.03 4.24 -3.63
N ARG A 18 6.61 4.28 -2.37
CA ARG A 18 6.34 3.08 -1.56
C ARG A 18 4.84 2.79 -1.54
N GLY A 19 4.48 1.52 -1.64
CA GLY A 19 3.11 1.02 -1.59
C GLY A 19 2.79 0.26 -0.29
N ASN A 20 1.53 -0.16 -0.13
CA ASN A 20 1.02 -1.06 0.93
C ASN A 20 0.90 -2.49 0.40
N PRO A 21 1.02 -3.55 1.23
CA PRO A 21 1.14 -3.51 2.70
C PRO A 21 2.58 -3.34 3.19
N VAL A 22 2.72 -2.94 4.47
CA VAL A 22 3.97 -3.09 5.22
C VAL A 22 3.95 -4.43 5.93
N ILE A 23 4.92 -5.27 5.64
CA ILE A 23 5.06 -6.58 6.29
C ILE A 23 6.15 -6.48 7.33
N LEU A 24 5.81 -6.85 8.56
CA LEU A 24 6.69 -6.79 9.73
C LEU A 24 6.97 -8.20 10.25
N PRO A 25 8.16 -8.46 10.82
CA PRO A 25 8.37 -9.69 11.56
C PRO A 25 7.52 -9.67 12.83
N ALA A 26 7.08 -10.83 13.30
CA ALA A 26 6.31 -10.93 14.54
C ALA A 26 7.06 -10.35 15.75
N SER A 27 8.39 -10.41 15.76
CA SER A 27 9.25 -9.83 16.79
C SER A 27 9.15 -8.31 16.92
N ALA A 28 8.72 -7.59 15.87
CA ALA A 28 8.56 -6.14 15.91
C ALA A 28 7.22 -5.70 16.49
N ALA A 29 6.25 -6.61 16.67
CA ALA A 29 4.88 -6.27 17.05
C ALA A 29 4.81 -5.53 18.40
N GLN A 30 5.51 -6.03 19.42
CA GLN A 30 5.49 -5.41 20.75
C GLN A 30 6.10 -4.00 20.72
N THR A 31 7.22 -3.81 20.02
CA THR A 31 7.87 -2.50 19.89
C THR A 31 6.98 -1.47 19.19
N VAL A 32 6.17 -1.91 18.22
CA VAL A 32 5.16 -1.04 17.59
C VAL A 32 4.05 -0.69 18.56
N LEU A 33 3.52 -1.66 19.31
CA LEU A 33 2.46 -1.45 20.30
C LEU A 33 2.89 -0.52 21.44
N ASP A 34 4.15 -0.60 21.84
CA ASP A 34 4.74 0.25 22.88
C ASP A 34 5.01 1.69 22.38
N GLY A 35 4.69 2.00 21.11
CA GLY A 35 4.93 3.29 20.47
C GLY A 35 6.41 3.59 20.18
N GLY A 36 7.28 2.59 20.36
CA GLY A 36 8.72 2.73 20.19
C GLY A 36 9.14 2.89 18.73
N ILE A 37 8.33 2.39 17.79
CA ILE A 37 8.60 2.54 16.35
C ILE A 37 7.30 2.79 15.58
N ASN A 38 7.20 3.97 14.94
CA ASN A 38 6.14 4.26 13.99
C ASN A 38 6.54 3.77 12.58
N LEU A 39 6.42 2.46 12.37
CA LEU A 39 6.78 1.75 11.12
C LEU A 39 5.88 2.11 9.93
N GLY A 40 4.70 2.69 10.19
CA GLY A 40 3.76 3.11 9.16
C GLY A 40 4.11 4.46 8.54
N CYS A 41 4.83 5.33 9.26
CA CYS A 41 5.16 6.65 8.75
C CYS A 41 6.26 6.58 7.70
N ARG A 42 5.99 7.17 6.53
CA ARG A 42 6.95 7.41 5.44
C ARG A 42 8.32 7.88 5.96
N GLY A 43 8.32 8.74 6.98
CA GLY A 43 9.52 9.28 7.60
C GLY A 43 10.42 8.28 8.33
N LEU A 44 9.97 7.06 8.64
CA LEU A 44 10.85 6.03 9.19
C LEU A 44 11.61 5.27 8.10
N LEU A 45 10.95 5.03 6.95
CA LEU A 45 11.55 4.39 5.78
C LEU A 45 12.75 5.18 5.24
N ASP A 46 12.66 6.52 5.32
CA ASP A 46 13.71 7.42 4.86
C ASP A 46 14.88 7.52 5.86
N ARG A 47 14.65 7.27 7.16
CA ARG A 47 15.65 7.42 8.23
C ARG A 47 16.51 6.17 8.41
N GLU A 48 15.93 4.99 8.20
CA GLU A 48 16.61 3.71 8.43
C GLU A 48 16.49 2.78 7.21
N PRO A 49 17.06 3.16 6.05
CA PRO A 49 16.93 2.39 4.81
C PRO A 49 17.50 0.97 4.91
N GLY A 50 18.44 0.74 5.84
CA GLY A 50 19.02 -0.59 6.09
C GLY A 50 18.05 -1.61 6.71
N LEU A 51 16.90 -1.16 7.23
CA LEU A 51 15.86 -2.05 7.77
C LEU A 51 14.88 -2.57 6.70
N LEU A 52 14.92 -1.99 5.50
CA LEU A 52 13.95 -2.27 4.46
C LEU A 52 14.39 -3.41 3.55
N HIS A 53 13.52 -4.41 3.44
CA HIS A 53 13.49 -5.28 2.31
C HIS A 53 12.52 -4.69 1.27
N VAL A 54 13.08 -4.30 0.14
CA VAL A 54 12.31 -3.73 -0.97
C VAL A 54 11.72 -4.85 -1.83
N PHE A 55 10.42 -4.77 -2.08
CA PHE A 55 9.76 -5.55 -3.13
C PHE A 55 9.41 -4.63 -4.32
N GLU A 56 10.20 -4.69 -5.39
CA GLU A 56 9.93 -3.87 -6.58
C GLU A 56 8.74 -4.42 -7.37
N THR A 57 7.74 -3.58 -7.63
CA THR A 57 6.53 -3.95 -8.40
C THR A 57 5.87 -2.73 -9.02
N ASP A 58 5.31 -2.88 -10.22
CA ASP A 58 4.55 -1.85 -10.94
C ASP A 58 3.03 -1.99 -10.77
N ARG A 59 2.56 -2.97 -9.97
CA ARG A 59 1.15 -3.28 -9.79
C ARG A 59 0.44 -2.17 -9.01
N ASP A 60 -0.50 -1.49 -9.65
CA ASP A 60 -1.24 -0.36 -9.06
C ASP A 60 -1.95 -0.69 -7.75
N GLY A 61 -2.39 -1.93 -7.56
CA GLY A 61 -3.06 -2.37 -6.33
C GLY A 61 -2.23 -2.23 -5.05
N PHE A 62 -0.92 -2.03 -5.15
CA PHE A 62 -0.08 -1.72 -3.98
C PHE A 62 0.04 -0.21 -3.71
N PHE A 63 -0.30 0.68 -4.66
CA PHE A 63 -0.01 2.11 -4.58
C PHE A 63 -1.23 3.03 -4.61
N VAL A 64 -2.42 2.49 -4.90
CA VAL A 64 -3.67 3.25 -4.96
C VAL A 64 -4.40 3.17 -3.63
N ASP A 65 -4.54 4.31 -2.95
CA ASP A 65 -5.40 4.47 -1.78
C ASP A 65 -6.79 4.99 -2.24
N MET A 66 -7.87 4.31 -1.85
CA MET A 66 -9.25 4.67 -2.22
C MET A 66 -9.89 5.63 -1.21
N ASP A 67 -9.23 6.75 -0.93
CA ASP A 67 -9.68 7.70 0.10
C ASP A 67 -10.57 8.82 -0.44
N THR A 68 -10.66 8.97 -1.76
CA THR A 68 -11.45 10.01 -2.42
C THR A 68 -12.44 9.44 -3.44
N PRO A 69 -13.56 10.14 -3.74
CA PRO A 69 -14.47 9.73 -4.79
C PRO A 69 -13.79 9.59 -6.16
N ASP A 70 -12.83 10.45 -6.47
CA ASP A 70 -12.06 10.39 -7.72
C ASP A 70 -11.18 9.13 -7.75
N SER A 71 -10.45 8.84 -6.66
CA SER A 71 -9.65 7.61 -6.54
C SER A 71 -10.51 6.35 -6.66
N TYR A 72 -11.74 6.37 -6.12
CA TYR A 72 -12.68 5.27 -6.28
C TYR A 72 -13.15 5.11 -7.73
N ALA A 73 -13.44 6.21 -8.44
CA ALA A 73 -13.80 6.18 -9.84
C ALA A 73 -12.68 5.59 -10.71
N ASP A 74 -11.42 5.95 -10.42
CA ASP A 74 -10.24 5.40 -11.11
C ASP A 74 -10.12 3.89 -10.92
N VAL A 75 -10.28 3.41 -9.68
CA VAL A 75 -10.25 1.96 -9.39
C VAL A 75 -11.41 1.23 -10.07
N LEU A 76 -12.60 1.81 -10.10
CA LEU A 76 -13.74 1.22 -10.82
C LEU A 76 -13.48 1.13 -12.33
N ALA A 77 -12.88 2.15 -12.93
CA ALA A 77 -12.53 2.14 -14.34
C ALA A 77 -11.48 1.06 -14.67
N ASP A 78 -10.51 0.83 -13.78
CA ASP A 78 -9.56 -0.27 -13.91
C ASP A 78 -10.23 -1.64 -13.75
N ALA A 79 -11.04 -1.81 -12.71
CA ALA A 79 -11.74 -3.05 -12.41
C ALA A 79 -12.72 -3.47 -13.53
N ALA A 80 -13.33 -2.52 -14.23
CA ALA A 80 -14.23 -2.77 -15.35
C ALA A 80 -13.59 -3.60 -16.49
N LYS A 81 -12.25 -3.59 -16.60
CA LYS A 81 -11.50 -4.44 -17.55
C LYS A 81 -11.64 -5.93 -17.24
N TYR A 82 -11.92 -6.27 -15.99
CA TYR A 82 -11.94 -7.64 -15.46
C TYR A 82 -13.34 -8.11 -15.06
N LEU A 83 -14.32 -7.21 -15.00
CA LEU A 83 -15.69 -7.52 -14.61
C LEU A 83 -16.50 -8.05 -15.80
N PRO A 84 -17.19 -9.19 -15.66
CA PRO A 84 -18.12 -9.65 -16.69
C PRO A 84 -19.32 -8.70 -16.78
N ALA A 85 -19.83 -8.51 -18.00
CA ALA A 85 -21.00 -7.66 -18.25
C ALA A 85 -22.17 -8.05 -17.31
N GLY A 86 -22.73 -7.06 -16.61
CA GLY A 86 -23.85 -7.24 -15.68
C GLY A 86 -23.47 -7.50 -14.22
N SER A 87 -22.19 -7.37 -13.82
CA SER A 87 -21.76 -7.49 -12.42
C SER A 87 -22.02 -6.23 -11.57
N GLU A 88 -22.71 -5.23 -12.11
CA GLU A 88 -23.04 -3.96 -11.45
C GLU A 88 -24.03 -4.19 -10.31
N ARG A 89 -23.56 -4.70 -9.16
CA ARG A 89 -24.36 -4.67 -7.93
C ARG A 89 -24.18 -3.31 -7.28
N ARG A 90 -25.14 -2.41 -7.49
CA ARG A 90 -25.30 -1.21 -6.66
C ARG A 90 -25.88 -1.63 -5.32
N HIS A 91 -25.22 -1.24 -4.23
CA HIS A 91 -25.78 -1.44 -2.90
C HIS A 91 -27.02 -0.53 -2.75
N PRO A 92 -28.19 -1.05 -2.32
CA PRO A 92 -29.47 -0.35 -2.43
C PRO A 92 -29.56 0.97 -1.65
N GLU A 93 -28.65 1.21 -0.71
CA GLU A 93 -28.62 2.41 0.15
C GLU A 93 -27.67 3.53 -0.35
N TRP A 94 -27.00 3.36 -1.50
CA TRP A 94 -26.11 4.36 -2.11
C TRP A 94 -26.76 5.07 -3.32
N ASN A 95 -28.08 5.31 -3.25
CA ASN A 95 -28.89 5.99 -4.26
C ASN A 95 -29.56 7.24 -3.69
#